data_AF-A0A5P2G178-F1
#
_entry.id   AF-A0A5P2G178-F1
#
_cell.length_a   1.000
_cell.length_b   1.000
_cell.length_c   1.000
_cell.angle_alpha   90.00
_cell.angle_beta   90.00
_cell.angle_gamma   90.00
#
_symmetry.space_group_name_H-M   'P 1'
#
loop_
_entity.id
_entity.type
_entity.pdbx_description
1 polymer ?
#
loop_
_entity_poly.entity_id
_entity_poly.type
_entity_poly.pdbx_seq_one_letter_code
_entity_poly.pdbx_strand_id
1 'polypeptide(L)'
;MNKILLIIGFILCITTNFLFAQDSQIQRKKIAIVYRENYKLKYIDIQIKNYLDSIGYKTSLIDAEAPISSTNGFDLILISANVSARALGGKYKDINIPVMIWESDIQDDMRYTGKLREGDFGKGIKDHYIWLVNAPHPMSAGIPSGIAVAFEGDQLIGWGKPGLGANIIATLPGQPEKAIIYGYEKGATMDYDFLAPARRTMFLLNNETFPYLTKDGLRLFNAAIAWTIGLK
;
A
#
# COMPACT_ATOMS: atom_id res chain seq x y z
N MET A 1 32.55 -29.48 23.69
CA MET A 1 31.57 -29.73 22.60
C MET A 1 30.10 -29.47 22.96
N ASN A 2 29.70 -29.23 24.22
CA ASN A 2 28.27 -29.12 24.59
C ASN A 2 27.68 -27.69 24.70
N LYS A 3 28.48 -26.62 24.57
CA LYS A 3 27.96 -25.23 24.64
C LYS A 3 27.43 -24.71 23.30
N ILE A 4 27.94 -25.20 22.17
CA ILE A 4 27.53 -24.76 20.82
C ILE A 4 26.16 -25.33 20.44
N LEU A 5 25.86 -26.58 20.83
CA LEU A 5 24.58 -27.23 20.54
C LEU A 5 23.39 -26.58 21.28
N LEU A 6 23.63 -26.06 22.50
CA LEU A 6 22.61 -25.40 23.32
C LEU A 6 22.20 -24.03 22.74
N ILE A 7 23.17 -23.29 22.18
CA ILE A 7 22.95 -21.96 21.59
C ILE A 7 22.17 -22.08 20.25
N ILE A 8 22.49 -23.10 19.44
CA ILE A 8 21.77 -23.36 18.18
C ILE A 8 20.31 -23.77 18.45
N GLY A 9 20.06 -24.61 19.46
CA GLY A 9 18.70 -24.99 19.85
C GLY A 9 17.86 -23.81 20.38
N PHE A 10 18.46 -22.88 21.12
CA PHE A 10 17.77 -21.72 21.66
C PHE A 10 17.44 -20.68 20.58
N ILE A 11 18.36 -20.42 19.65
CA ILE A 11 18.14 -19.52 18.51
C ILE A 11 17.05 -20.05 17.58
N LEU A 12 17.06 -21.36 17.28
CA LEU A 12 16.05 -22.01 16.44
C LEU A 12 14.64 -21.99 17.08
N CYS A 13 14.56 -22.10 18.41
CA CYS A 13 13.30 -22.05 19.14
C CYS A 13 12.73 -20.62 19.27
N ILE A 14 13.58 -19.59 19.29
CA ILE A 14 13.12 -18.18 19.31
C ILE A 14 12.63 -17.75 17.94
N THR A 15 13.33 -18.09 16.86
CA THR A 15 12.93 -17.71 15.49
C THR A 15 11.61 -18.36 15.07
N THR A 16 11.41 -19.64 15.42
CA THR A 16 10.14 -20.35 15.16
C THR A 16 8.98 -19.69 15.90
N ASN A 17 9.11 -19.37 17.19
CA ASN A 17 8.06 -18.68 17.96
C ASN A 17 7.71 -17.29 17.39
N PHE A 18 8.70 -16.54 16.89
CA PHE A 18 8.47 -15.22 16.29
C PHE A 18 7.72 -15.31 14.96
N LEU A 19 8.08 -16.28 14.11
CA LEU A 19 7.38 -16.55 12.86
C LEU A 19 5.94 -17.00 13.09
N PHE A 20 5.70 -17.91 14.05
CA PHE A 20 4.34 -18.33 14.43
C PHE A 20 3.52 -17.16 14.99
N ALA A 21 4.11 -16.27 15.78
CA ALA A 21 3.42 -15.10 16.31
C ALA A 21 3.02 -14.13 15.19
N GLN A 22 3.92 -13.85 14.24
CA GLN A 22 3.65 -12.98 13.09
C GLN A 22 2.59 -13.57 12.16
N ASP A 23 2.67 -14.87 11.85
CA ASP A 23 1.66 -15.58 11.07
C ASP A 23 0.29 -15.57 11.77
N SER A 24 0.27 -15.74 13.10
CA SER A 24 -0.97 -15.67 13.89
C SER A 24 -1.60 -14.28 13.92
N GLN A 25 -0.80 -13.22 13.81
CA GLN A 25 -1.31 -11.84 13.72
C GLN A 25 -1.90 -11.55 12.34
N ILE A 26 -1.22 -11.95 11.26
CA ILE A 26 -1.70 -11.78 9.88
C ILE A 26 -3.05 -12.52 9.69
N GLN A 27 -3.16 -13.75 10.18
CA GLN A 27 -4.38 -14.59 10.06
C GLN A 27 -5.63 -13.99 10.72
N ARG A 28 -5.46 -13.01 11.62
CA ARG A 28 -6.57 -12.31 12.27
C ARG A 28 -7.00 -11.06 11.52
N LYS A 29 -6.18 -10.55 10.59
CA LYS A 29 -6.40 -9.29 9.91
C LYS A 29 -7.36 -9.43 8.73
N LYS A 30 -8.40 -8.59 8.73
CA LYS A 30 -9.40 -8.51 7.66
C LYS A 30 -9.12 -7.33 6.76
N ILE A 31 -9.07 -7.56 5.45
CA ILE A 31 -8.85 -6.52 4.43
C ILE A 31 -10.09 -6.40 3.54
N ALA A 32 -10.63 -5.18 3.43
CA ALA A 32 -11.65 -4.85 2.44
C ALA A 32 -10.97 -4.28 1.19
N ILE A 33 -11.19 -4.87 0.02
CA ILE A 33 -10.76 -4.33 -1.26
C ILE A 33 -11.97 -3.66 -1.90
N VAL A 34 -11.95 -2.33 -1.91
CA VAL A 34 -12.95 -1.51 -2.58
C VAL A 34 -12.59 -1.44 -4.06
N TYR A 35 -13.48 -1.99 -4.88
CA TYR A 35 -13.28 -2.17 -6.31
C TYR A 35 -14.59 -1.91 -7.07
N ARG A 36 -14.55 -1.84 -8.40
CA ARG A 36 -15.76 -1.76 -9.24
C ARG A 36 -16.12 -3.14 -9.82
N GLU A 37 -17.23 -3.72 -9.40
CA GLU A 37 -17.66 -5.08 -9.79
C GLU A 37 -17.96 -5.21 -11.28
N ASN A 38 -18.46 -4.14 -11.91
CA ASN A 38 -18.79 -4.10 -13.34
C ASN A 38 -17.67 -3.49 -14.20
N TYR A 39 -16.40 -3.64 -13.79
CA TYR A 39 -15.25 -3.20 -14.58
C TYR A 39 -14.54 -4.34 -15.31
N LYS A 40 -14.08 -4.08 -16.53
CA LYS A 40 -13.43 -5.09 -17.39
C LYS A 40 -12.15 -5.67 -16.80
N LEU A 41 -11.40 -4.90 -15.99
CA LEU A 41 -10.14 -5.33 -15.38
C LEU A 41 -10.30 -5.84 -13.93
N LYS A 42 -11.53 -6.09 -13.46
CA LYS A 42 -11.78 -6.58 -12.09
C LYS A 42 -11.05 -7.86 -11.72
N TYR A 43 -10.62 -8.64 -12.73
CA TYR A 43 -9.85 -9.86 -12.52
C TYR A 43 -8.49 -9.57 -11.86
N ILE A 44 -7.94 -8.36 -12.01
CA ILE A 44 -6.70 -7.95 -11.32
C ILE A 44 -6.96 -7.81 -9.81
N ASP A 45 -8.09 -7.24 -9.40
CA ASP A 45 -8.46 -7.16 -7.98
C ASP A 45 -8.73 -8.53 -7.37
N ILE A 46 -9.31 -9.45 -8.15
CA ILE A 46 -9.47 -10.86 -7.75
C ILE A 46 -8.09 -11.53 -7.58
N GLN A 47 -7.11 -11.23 -8.43
CA GLN A 47 -5.75 -11.74 -8.26
C GLN A 47 -5.08 -11.18 -7.00
N ILE A 48 -5.23 -9.88 -6.72
CA ILE A 48 -4.75 -9.26 -5.48
C ILE A 48 -5.41 -9.92 -4.26
N LYS A 49 -6.74 -10.10 -4.30
CA LYS A 49 -7.50 -10.81 -3.28
C LYS A 49 -6.93 -12.20 -3.01
N ASN A 50 -6.80 -13.02 -4.06
CA ASN A 50 -6.31 -14.40 -3.97
C ASN A 50 -4.88 -14.45 -3.42
N TYR A 51 -4.03 -13.51 -3.85
CA TYR A 51 -2.67 -13.38 -3.33
C TYR A 51 -2.67 -13.06 -1.83
N LEU A 52 -3.46 -12.07 -1.39
CA LEU A 52 -3.54 -11.69 0.02
C LEU A 52 -4.11 -12.81 0.89
N ASP A 53 -5.11 -13.54 0.41
CA ASP A 53 -5.61 -14.75 1.08
C ASP A 53 -4.52 -15.83 1.18
N SER A 54 -3.72 -16.01 0.13
CA SER A 54 -2.64 -17.02 0.11
C SER A 54 -1.54 -16.76 1.14
N ILE A 55 -1.32 -15.50 1.52
CA ILE A 55 -0.36 -15.09 2.54
C ILE A 55 -1.02 -14.87 3.93
N GLY A 56 -2.28 -15.28 4.08
CA GLY A 56 -2.95 -15.41 5.38
C GLY A 56 -3.94 -14.30 5.75
N TYR A 57 -4.09 -13.23 4.98
CA TYR A 57 -5.12 -12.23 5.27
C TYR A 57 -6.53 -12.78 4.99
N LYS A 58 -7.55 -12.23 5.67
CA LYS A 58 -8.95 -12.51 5.34
C LYS A 58 -9.50 -11.40 4.46
N THR A 59 -9.55 -11.60 3.15
CA THR A 59 -9.92 -10.53 2.23
C THR A 59 -11.35 -10.64 1.70
N SER A 60 -11.98 -9.49 1.48
CA SER A 60 -13.32 -9.39 0.88
C SER A 60 -13.34 -8.28 -0.18
N LEU A 61 -14.02 -8.53 -1.29
CA LEU A 61 -14.29 -7.53 -2.30
C LEU A 61 -15.55 -6.76 -1.91
N ILE A 62 -15.50 -5.44 -1.94
CA ILE A 62 -16.63 -4.54 -1.65
C ILE A 62 -16.81 -3.64 -2.86
N ASP A 63 -17.99 -3.66 -3.48
CA ASP A 63 -18.26 -2.76 -4.60
C ASP A 63 -18.19 -1.29 -4.13
N ALA A 64 -17.60 -0.43 -4.96
CA ALA A 64 -17.44 1.00 -4.73
C ALA A 64 -18.76 1.73 -4.42
N GLU A 65 -19.89 1.25 -4.97
CA GLU A 65 -21.23 1.77 -4.75
C GLU A 65 -21.84 1.33 -3.41
N ALA A 66 -21.34 0.25 -2.80
CA ALA A 66 -21.82 -0.25 -1.51
C ALA A 66 -21.65 0.81 -0.40
N PRO A 67 -22.55 0.88 0.61
CA PRO A 67 -22.43 1.88 1.67
C PRO A 67 -21.10 1.74 2.43
N ILE A 68 -20.57 2.86 2.95
CA ILE A 68 -19.29 2.86 3.69
C ILE A 68 -19.30 1.89 4.88
N SER A 69 -20.48 1.67 5.50
CA SER A 69 -20.69 0.73 6.60
C SER A 69 -20.38 -0.73 6.23
N SER A 70 -20.32 -1.09 4.95
CA SER A 70 -19.86 -2.41 4.50
C SER A 70 -18.38 -2.67 4.82
N THR A 71 -17.62 -1.64 5.19
CA THR A 71 -16.23 -1.76 5.66
C THR A 71 -16.08 -1.84 7.18
N ASN A 72 -17.19 -1.84 7.93
CA ASN A 72 -17.16 -1.97 9.38
C ASN A 72 -16.53 -3.32 9.80
N GLY A 73 -15.63 -3.26 10.78
CA GLY A 73 -14.97 -4.46 11.33
C GLY A 73 -13.82 -5.01 10.48
N PHE A 74 -13.42 -4.33 9.41
CA PHE A 74 -12.16 -4.56 8.71
C PHE A 74 -11.00 -3.81 9.39
N ASP A 75 -9.78 -4.34 9.25
CA ASP A 75 -8.57 -3.76 9.80
C ASP A 75 -7.85 -2.83 8.80
N LEU A 76 -8.11 -3.00 7.50
CA LEU A 76 -7.53 -2.22 6.41
C LEU A 76 -8.51 -2.13 5.25
N ILE A 77 -8.54 -0.97 4.61
CA ILE A 77 -9.23 -0.74 3.34
C ILE A 77 -8.18 -0.52 2.24
N LEU A 78 -8.30 -1.28 1.16
CA LEU A 78 -7.57 -1.10 -0.07
C LEU A 78 -8.52 -0.47 -1.10
N ILE A 79 -8.14 0.66 -1.71
CA ILE A 79 -8.92 1.30 -2.78
C ILE A 79 -8.21 1.12 -4.11
N SER A 80 -8.85 0.37 -5.00
CA SER A 80 -8.29 0.02 -6.29
C SER A 80 -8.37 1.14 -7.33
N ALA A 81 -7.40 1.20 -8.24
CA ALA A 81 -7.43 2.03 -9.46
C ALA A 81 -8.59 1.71 -10.42
N ASN A 82 -9.31 0.62 -10.18
CA ASN A 82 -10.42 0.23 -11.04
C ASN A 82 -11.73 0.97 -10.70
N VAL A 83 -11.78 1.65 -9.54
CA VAL A 83 -12.92 2.45 -9.11
C VAL A 83 -13.05 3.69 -10.01
N SER A 84 -14.19 4.37 -9.93
CA SER A 84 -14.29 5.71 -10.51
C SER A 84 -13.95 6.71 -9.41
N ALA A 85 -12.79 7.38 -9.49
CA ALA A 85 -12.42 8.42 -8.53
C ALA A 85 -13.54 9.47 -8.38
N ARG A 86 -14.14 9.89 -9.51
CA ARG A 86 -15.28 10.82 -9.53
C ARG A 86 -16.51 10.29 -8.78
N ALA A 87 -16.83 9.01 -8.90
CA ALA A 87 -18.02 8.44 -8.25
C ALA A 87 -17.76 8.14 -6.76
N LEU A 88 -16.54 7.72 -6.43
CA LEU A 88 -16.16 7.39 -5.06
C LEU A 88 -15.94 8.65 -4.22
N GLY A 89 -15.31 9.67 -4.81
CA GLY A 89 -14.96 10.93 -4.16
C GLY A 89 -14.24 10.74 -2.83
N GLY A 90 -14.46 11.66 -1.91
CA GLY A 90 -13.90 11.60 -0.55
C GLY A 90 -14.58 10.61 0.40
N LYS A 91 -15.32 9.59 -0.09
CA LYS A 91 -16.15 8.69 0.73
C LYS A 91 -15.38 8.05 1.90
N TYR A 92 -14.10 7.75 1.72
CA TYR A 92 -13.28 7.09 2.73
C TYR A 92 -12.34 8.05 3.49
N LYS A 93 -12.39 9.37 3.25
CA LYS A 93 -11.38 10.30 3.79
C LYS A 93 -11.38 10.34 5.32
N ASP A 94 -12.57 10.36 5.94
CA ASP A 94 -12.77 10.54 7.39
C ASP A 94 -12.79 9.22 8.19
N ILE A 95 -12.57 8.07 7.54
CA ILE A 95 -12.73 6.78 8.21
C ILE A 95 -11.58 6.49 9.19
N ASN A 96 -11.89 6.02 10.40
CA ASN A 96 -10.89 5.66 11.42
C ASN A 96 -10.21 4.30 11.19
N ILE A 97 -10.41 3.69 10.01
CA ILE A 97 -9.73 2.47 9.58
C ILE A 97 -8.53 2.88 8.70
N PRO A 98 -7.36 2.23 8.80
CA PRO A 98 -6.26 2.45 7.87
C PRO A 98 -6.67 2.27 6.41
N VAL A 99 -6.11 3.08 5.51
CA VAL A 99 -6.43 3.07 4.08
C VAL A 99 -5.14 3.05 3.27
N MET A 100 -5.05 2.13 2.30
CA MET A 100 -4.05 2.17 1.24
C MET A 100 -4.76 2.31 -0.11
N ILE A 101 -4.26 3.17 -0.97
CA ILE A 101 -4.82 3.45 -2.29
C ILE A 101 -3.77 3.20 -3.37
N TRP A 102 -4.24 2.84 -4.56
CA TRP A 102 -3.46 2.96 -5.80
C TRP A 102 -4.28 3.57 -6.95
N GLU A 103 -5.49 4.06 -6.65
CA GLU A 103 -6.17 5.00 -7.55
C GLU A 103 -5.51 6.37 -7.41
N SER A 104 -4.74 6.76 -8.42
CA SER A 104 -4.02 8.03 -8.40
C SER A 104 -4.96 9.24 -8.50
N ASP A 105 -6.08 9.13 -9.21
CA ASP A 105 -6.97 10.25 -9.49
C ASP A 105 -7.92 10.57 -8.30
N ILE A 106 -7.83 9.85 -7.17
CA ILE A 106 -8.66 10.09 -5.95
C ILE A 106 -7.88 10.77 -4.81
N GLN A 107 -6.57 11.02 -5.01
CA GLN A 107 -5.68 11.49 -3.96
C GLN A 107 -6.11 12.84 -3.38
N ASP A 108 -6.59 13.75 -4.21
CA ASP A 108 -7.07 15.08 -3.82
C ASP A 108 -8.36 15.02 -2.99
N ASP A 109 -9.31 14.20 -3.42
CA ASP A 109 -10.56 13.94 -2.70
C ASP A 109 -10.31 13.33 -1.31
N MET A 110 -9.27 12.51 -1.20
CA MET A 110 -8.82 11.86 0.03
C MET A 110 -7.81 12.70 0.84
N ARG A 111 -7.47 13.91 0.36
CA ARG A 111 -6.52 14.87 0.97
C ARG A 111 -5.06 14.43 1.01
N TYR A 112 -4.69 13.41 0.24
CA TYR A 112 -3.30 12.96 0.14
C TYR A 112 -2.40 14.00 -0.53
N THR A 113 -2.95 14.77 -1.46
CA THR A 113 -2.23 15.75 -2.30
C THR A 113 -3.07 17.01 -2.47
N GLY A 114 -2.51 18.02 -3.14
CA GLY A 114 -3.27 19.12 -3.72
C GLY A 114 -4.21 18.66 -4.86
N LYS A 115 -4.94 19.61 -5.46
CA LYS A 115 -6.03 19.35 -6.42
C LYS A 115 -5.63 19.45 -7.89
N LEU A 116 -4.42 19.89 -8.21
CA LEU A 116 -4.03 20.10 -9.60
C LEU A 116 -3.63 18.78 -10.24
N ARG A 117 -4.51 18.20 -11.07
CA ARG A 117 -4.17 17.02 -11.87
C ARG A 117 -2.93 17.30 -12.74
N GLU A 118 -2.02 16.33 -12.80
CA GLU A 118 -0.67 16.41 -13.39
C GLU A 118 0.30 17.41 -12.73
N GLY A 119 -0.13 18.20 -11.74
CA GLY A 119 0.72 19.05 -10.92
C GLY A 119 0.97 18.48 -9.52
N ASP A 120 -0.06 17.95 -8.89
CA ASP A 120 -0.06 17.40 -7.52
C ASP A 120 -0.29 15.89 -7.50
N PHE A 121 -0.91 15.32 -8.54
CA PHE A 121 -1.08 13.87 -8.68
C PHE A 121 -1.29 13.51 -10.15
N GLY A 122 -1.01 12.25 -10.53
CA GLY A 122 -1.25 11.81 -11.89
C GLY A 122 -0.68 10.44 -12.21
N LYS A 123 -0.67 10.12 -13.50
CA LYS A 123 -0.11 8.87 -14.00
C LYS A 123 1.16 9.25 -14.76
N GLY A 124 2.29 8.70 -14.32
CA GLY A 124 3.61 9.02 -14.86
C GLY A 124 3.86 8.38 -16.23
N ILE A 125 5.11 8.44 -16.68
CA ILE A 125 5.55 7.61 -17.80
C ILE A 125 5.49 6.13 -17.43
N LYS A 126 5.50 5.25 -18.43
CA LYS A 126 5.70 3.83 -18.16
C LYS A 126 7.15 3.59 -17.79
N ASP A 127 7.38 2.92 -16.67
CA ASP A 127 8.72 2.62 -16.15
C ASP A 127 8.67 1.34 -15.32
N HIS A 128 9.83 0.76 -15.04
CA HIS A 128 10.02 -0.36 -14.12
C HIS A 128 10.99 -0.02 -12.98
N TYR A 129 11.77 1.06 -13.13
CA TYR A 129 12.67 1.54 -12.09
C TYR A 129 11.96 2.51 -11.14
N ILE A 130 12.36 2.42 -9.87
CA ILE A 130 11.94 3.35 -8.82
C ILE A 130 13.18 3.85 -8.07
N TRP A 131 13.09 5.03 -7.48
CA TRP A 131 14.14 5.57 -6.63
C TRP A 131 13.70 5.55 -5.16
N LEU A 132 14.28 4.66 -4.36
CA LEU A 132 14.05 4.58 -2.91
C LEU A 132 14.82 5.66 -2.18
N VAL A 133 14.13 6.44 -1.34
CA VAL A 133 14.71 7.62 -0.66
C VAL A 133 14.80 7.48 0.86
N ASN A 134 14.06 6.55 1.46
CA ASN A 134 13.87 6.50 2.92
C ASN A 134 13.99 5.07 3.48
N ALA A 135 15.13 4.43 3.23
CA ALA A 135 15.55 3.27 4.02
C ALA A 135 16.30 3.76 5.28
N PRO A 136 16.08 3.15 6.48
CA PRO A 136 15.38 1.89 6.72
C PRO A 136 13.92 2.05 7.24
N HIS A 137 13.05 2.81 6.55
CA HIS A 137 11.62 2.83 6.91
C HIS A 137 10.98 1.44 6.69
N PRO A 138 10.02 0.97 7.53
CA PRO A 138 9.42 -0.36 7.37
C PRO A 138 8.87 -0.68 5.97
N MET A 139 8.26 0.31 5.31
CA MET A 139 7.74 0.20 3.94
C MET A 139 8.83 0.01 2.85
N SER A 140 10.11 0.31 3.14
CA SER A 140 11.22 0.02 2.22
C SER A 140 11.51 -1.48 2.07
N ALA A 141 10.87 -2.32 2.89
CA ALA A 141 11.04 -3.77 2.90
C ALA A 141 12.50 -4.25 3.09
N GLY A 142 13.36 -3.42 3.68
CA GLY A 142 14.79 -3.68 3.83
C GLY A 142 15.59 -3.54 2.54
N ILE A 143 15.00 -2.98 1.48
CA ILE A 143 15.71 -2.62 0.26
C ILE A 143 16.45 -1.29 0.54
N PRO A 144 17.77 -1.20 0.27
CA PRO A 144 18.53 0.04 0.46
C PRO A 144 18.00 1.19 -0.41
N SER A 145 18.26 2.43 0.03
CA SER A 145 18.00 3.61 -0.80
C SER A 145 18.81 3.56 -2.11
N GLY A 146 18.24 4.11 -3.18
CA GLY A 146 18.80 4.06 -4.54
C GLY A 146 17.82 3.44 -5.55
N ILE A 147 18.34 3.05 -6.72
CA ILE A 147 17.54 2.42 -7.78
C ILE A 147 17.11 1.02 -7.34
N ALA A 148 15.82 0.73 -7.49
CA ALA A 148 15.25 -0.61 -7.43
C ALA A 148 14.35 -0.88 -8.63
N VAL A 149 14.09 -2.16 -8.91
CA VAL A 149 13.22 -2.60 -10.01
C VAL A 149 11.89 -3.08 -9.43
N ALA A 150 10.82 -2.31 -9.62
CA ALA A 150 9.51 -2.63 -9.06
C ALA A 150 8.66 -3.52 -9.99
N PHE A 151 8.86 -3.41 -11.31
CA PHE A 151 8.07 -4.18 -12.30
C PHE A 151 8.93 -4.99 -13.28
N GLU A 152 8.35 -6.06 -13.82
CA GLU A 152 8.80 -6.76 -15.00
C GLU A 152 8.30 -5.99 -16.23
N GLY A 153 9.21 -5.24 -16.86
CA GLY A 153 8.91 -4.36 -18.00
C GLY A 153 8.18 -3.07 -17.62
N ASP A 154 8.13 -2.12 -18.55
CA ASP A 154 7.59 -0.78 -18.31
C ASP A 154 6.09 -0.79 -18.01
N GLN A 155 5.71 -0.32 -16.82
CA GLN A 155 4.33 -0.24 -16.35
C GLN A 155 3.92 1.20 -16.08
N LEU A 156 2.63 1.52 -16.26
CA LEU A 156 2.11 2.83 -15.92
C LEU A 156 2.06 3.00 -14.39
N ILE A 157 2.74 4.03 -13.87
CA ILE A 157 2.86 4.27 -12.43
C ILE A 157 1.98 5.45 -12.00
N GLY A 158 1.15 5.25 -10.97
CA GLY A 158 0.46 6.35 -10.28
C GLY A 158 1.41 7.10 -9.35
N TRP A 159 1.31 8.43 -9.30
CA TRP A 159 2.14 9.27 -8.44
C TRP A 159 1.31 10.36 -7.74
N GLY A 160 1.86 10.87 -6.64
CA GLY A 160 1.34 12.01 -5.91
C GLY A 160 2.46 12.89 -5.37
N LYS A 161 2.14 14.15 -5.12
CA LYS A 161 2.95 15.11 -4.38
C LYS A 161 2.32 15.28 -3.00
N PRO A 162 2.76 14.48 -2.01
CA PRO A 162 2.10 14.48 -0.71
C PRO A 162 2.31 15.79 0.05
N GLY A 163 1.38 16.07 0.97
CA GLY A 163 1.55 17.07 2.02
C GLY A 163 2.74 16.76 2.94
N LEU A 164 3.17 17.77 3.69
CA LEU A 164 4.45 17.77 4.43
C LEU A 164 4.58 16.69 5.51
N GLY A 165 3.47 16.12 6.00
CA GLY A 165 3.49 15.07 7.02
C GLY A 165 3.74 13.66 6.48
N ALA A 166 3.97 13.48 5.18
CA ALA A 166 4.18 12.16 4.59
C ALA A 166 5.60 11.62 4.79
N ASN A 167 5.68 10.33 5.07
CA ASN A 167 6.89 9.54 4.87
C ASN A 167 6.96 9.11 3.40
N ILE A 168 7.81 9.77 2.62
CA ILE A 168 8.08 9.39 1.23
C ILE A 168 9.07 8.22 1.23
N ILE A 169 8.74 7.14 0.53
CA ILE A 169 9.53 5.90 0.48
C ILE A 169 10.22 5.76 -0.87
N ALA A 170 9.47 6.01 -1.95
CA ALA A 170 9.97 5.96 -3.31
C ALA A 170 9.40 7.08 -4.18
N THR A 171 10.19 7.54 -5.14
CA THR A 171 9.80 8.49 -6.19
C THR A 171 10.04 7.89 -7.57
N LEU A 172 9.49 8.54 -8.60
CA LEU A 172 9.95 8.31 -9.97
C LEU A 172 11.43 8.72 -10.09
N PRO A 173 12.28 7.96 -10.81
CA PRO A 173 13.67 8.33 -11.04
C PRO A 173 13.77 9.72 -11.70
N GLY A 174 14.63 10.58 -11.14
CA GLY A 174 14.85 11.95 -11.63
C GLY A 174 13.70 12.94 -11.41
N GLN A 175 12.61 12.52 -10.74
CA GLN A 175 11.42 13.34 -10.48
C GLN A 175 11.04 13.26 -8.98
N PRO A 176 11.84 13.88 -8.09
CA PRO A 176 11.67 13.75 -6.64
C PRO A 176 10.33 14.29 -6.11
N GLU A 177 9.66 15.17 -6.85
CA GLU A 177 8.33 15.69 -6.53
C GLU A 177 7.19 14.70 -6.81
N LYS A 178 7.45 13.61 -7.53
CA LYS A 178 6.48 12.57 -7.89
C LYS A 178 6.71 11.32 -7.04
N ALA A 179 6.19 11.33 -5.83
CA ALA A 179 6.23 10.18 -4.93
C ALA A 179 5.26 9.08 -5.41
N ILE A 180 5.71 7.83 -5.34
CA ILE A 180 4.98 6.66 -5.85
C ILE A 180 4.73 5.61 -4.76
N ILE A 181 5.51 5.66 -3.67
CA ILE A 181 5.21 4.96 -2.43
C ILE A 181 5.42 5.96 -1.31
N TYR A 182 4.36 6.27 -0.58
CA TYR A 182 4.43 7.16 0.58
C TYR A 182 3.24 6.90 1.52
N GLY A 183 3.36 7.36 2.76
CA GLY A 183 2.25 7.27 3.70
C GLY A 183 2.31 8.25 4.85
N TYR A 184 1.15 8.47 5.47
CA TYR A 184 0.96 9.31 6.64
C TYR A 184 0.71 8.44 7.86
N GLU A 185 1.37 8.75 8.97
CA GLU A 185 1.02 8.21 10.28
C GLU A 185 -0.34 8.76 10.74
N LYS A 186 -0.99 8.07 11.68
CA LYS A 186 -2.20 8.61 12.32
C LYS A 186 -1.88 9.97 12.96
N GLY A 187 -2.71 10.97 12.68
CA GLY A 187 -2.56 12.33 13.18
C GLY A 187 -1.53 13.17 12.43
N ALA A 188 -0.84 12.63 11.42
CA ALA A 188 0.03 13.43 10.57
C ALA A 188 -0.78 14.38 9.68
N THR A 189 -0.21 15.57 9.44
CA THR A 189 -0.81 16.58 8.57
C THR A 189 -0.72 16.14 7.12
N MET A 190 -1.88 16.01 6.49
CA MET A 190 -2.08 15.82 5.06
C MET A 190 -2.39 17.17 4.39
N ASP A 191 -2.82 17.18 3.13
CA ASP A 191 -3.15 18.41 2.44
C ASP A 191 -4.39 19.10 3.06
N TYR A 192 -4.51 20.43 2.90
CA TYR A 192 -5.57 21.25 3.51
C TYR A 192 -5.70 21.14 5.03
N ASP A 193 -4.58 21.01 5.75
CA ASP A 193 -4.53 20.86 7.21
C ASP A 193 -5.35 19.67 7.74
N PHE A 194 -5.65 18.70 6.88
CA PHE A 194 -6.40 17.51 7.24
C PHE A 194 -5.49 16.56 8.04
N LEU A 195 -5.94 16.13 9.23
CA LEU A 195 -5.19 15.17 10.03
C LEU A 195 -5.61 13.75 9.67
N ALA A 196 -4.64 12.88 9.35
CA ALA A 196 -4.89 11.49 9.01
C ALA A 196 -5.64 10.74 10.15
N PRO A 197 -6.90 10.28 9.97
CA PRO A 197 -7.65 9.62 11.05
C PRO A 197 -7.05 8.27 11.48
N ALA A 198 -6.40 7.60 10.54
CA ALA A 198 -5.60 6.39 10.70
C ALA A 198 -4.48 6.42 9.64
N ARG A 199 -3.59 5.43 9.62
CA ARG A 199 -2.53 5.35 8.59
C ARG A 199 -3.12 5.42 7.17
N ARG A 200 -2.43 6.15 6.30
CA ARG A 200 -2.80 6.45 4.91
C ARG A 200 -1.63 6.14 4.00
N THR A 201 -1.81 5.38 2.93
CA THR A 201 -0.72 4.97 2.03
C THR A 201 -1.12 5.09 0.58
N MET A 202 -0.27 5.71 -0.24
CA MET A 202 -0.35 5.62 -1.70
C MET A 202 0.71 4.63 -2.18
N PHE A 203 0.35 3.80 -3.14
CA PHE A 203 1.24 2.80 -3.71
C PHE A 203 1.20 2.84 -5.23
N LEU A 204 2.34 2.53 -5.85
CA LEU A 204 2.65 2.78 -7.26
C LEU A 204 1.80 2.01 -8.30
N LEU A 205 0.91 1.13 -7.86
CA LEU A 205 0.11 0.30 -8.75
C LEU A 205 -0.86 1.13 -9.60
N ASN A 206 -1.36 0.50 -10.65
CA ASN A 206 -2.43 0.98 -11.51
C ASN A 206 -3.33 -0.22 -11.88
N ASN A 207 -4.33 0.01 -12.72
CA ASN A 207 -5.39 -0.95 -13.06
C ASN A 207 -4.92 -2.38 -13.38
N GLU A 208 -3.79 -2.52 -14.05
CA GLU A 208 -3.32 -3.80 -14.62
C GLU A 208 -1.93 -4.21 -14.15
N THR A 209 -1.30 -3.45 -13.25
CA THR A 209 0.15 -3.55 -13.03
C THR A 209 0.57 -4.55 -11.94
N PHE A 210 -0.36 -4.99 -11.08
CA PHE A 210 -0.05 -5.93 -10.01
C PHE A 210 0.65 -7.24 -10.48
N PRO A 211 0.22 -7.90 -11.56
CA PRO A 211 0.85 -9.14 -12.02
C PRO A 211 2.29 -8.97 -12.49
N TYR A 212 2.70 -7.73 -12.77
CA TYR A 212 4.05 -7.41 -13.23
C TYR A 212 5.00 -7.05 -12.10
N LEU A 213 4.58 -7.06 -10.82
CA LEU A 213 5.51 -6.78 -9.73
C LEU A 213 6.67 -7.79 -9.73
N THR A 214 7.91 -7.30 -9.69
CA THR A 214 9.07 -8.16 -9.42
C THR A 214 9.01 -8.70 -7.99
N LYS A 215 9.97 -9.56 -7.61
CA LYS A 215 10.16 -9.96 -6.21
C LYS A 215 10.32 -8.77 -5.27
N ASP A 216 11.04 -7.73 -5.69
CA ASP A 216 11.24 -6.52 -4.88
C ASP A 216 9.97 -5.64 -4.87
N GLY A 217 9.28 -5.51 -6.00
CA GLY A 217 7.97 -4.86 -6.05
C GLY A 217 6.95 -5.52 -5.11
N LEU A 218 6.90 -6.85 -5.09
CA LEU A 218 6.03 -7.61 -4.20
C LEU A 218 6.42 -7.48 -2.73
N ARG A 219 7.73 -7.44 -2.42
CA ARG A 219 8.22 -7.15 -1.07
C ARG A 219 7.78 -5.77 -0.58
N LEU A 220 7.86 -4.75 -1.44
CA LEU A 220 7.39 -3.40 -1.14
C LEU A 220 5.87 -3.37 -0.93
N PHE A 221 5.10 -4.07 -1.76
CA PHE A 221 3.64 -4.18 -1.60
C PHE A 221 3.26 -4.80 -0.25
N ASN A 222 3.89 -5.92 0.11
CA ASN A 222 3.67 -6.57 1.40
C ASN A 222 4.06 -5.67 2.58
N ALA A 223 5.17 -4.96 2.46
CA ALA A 223 5.63 -4.04 3.50
C ALA A 223 4.72 -2.83 3.66
N ALA A 224 4.20 -2.28 2.56
CA ALA A 224 3.22 -1.20 2.57
C ALA A 224 1.91 -1.63 3.27
N ILE A 225 1.39 -2.82 2.94
CA ILE A 225 0.20 -3.37 3.62
C ILE A 225 0.47 -3.56 5.12
N ALA A 226 1.57 -4.22 5.47
CA ALA A 226 1.92 -4.51 6.86
C ALA A 226 2.11 -3.24 7.69
N TRP A 227 2.75 -2.21 7.13
CA TRP A 227 2.87 -0.91 7.79
C TRP A 227 1.50 -0.24 7.92
N THR A 228 0.71 -0.16 6.85
CA THR A 228 -0.58 0.54 6.88
C THR A 228 -1.53 -0.06 7.91
N ILE A 229 -1.60 -1.39 8.01
CA ILE A 229 -2.49 -2.11 8.94
C ILE A 229 -1.97 -2.18 10.38
N GLY A 230 -0.76 -1.69 10.66
CA GLY A 230 -0.18 -1.63 12.00
C GLY A 230 0.56 -2.89 12.48
N LEU A 231 1.06 -3.71 11.56
CA LEU A 231 1.91 -4.87 11.88
C LEU A 231 3.42 -4.54 11.91
N LYS A 232 3.80 -3.35 11.45
CA LYS A 232 5.17 -2.82 11.48
C LYS A 232 5.20 -1.33 11.83
#